data_AF-A0A7X8EF17-F1
#
_entry.id   AF-A0A7X8EF17-F1
#
_cell.length_a   1.000
_cell.length_b   1.000
_cell.length_c   1.000
_cell.angle_alpha   90.00
_cell.angle_beta   90.00
_cell.angle_gamma   90.00
#
_symmetry.space_group_name_H-M   'P 1'
#
loop_
_entity.id
_entity.type
_entity.pdbx_description
1 polymer ?
#
loop_
_entity_poly.entity_id
_entity_poly.type
_entity_poly.pdbx_seq_one_letter_code
_entity_poly.pdbx_strand_id
1 'polypeptide(L)'
;MSKAIFFSGFGIAHGKYGISNSEIEKHINIGFIGDFDANRVKNSDDYKSYIKNGGSKSPFDFFATEKMGFETRYHVVPFPPTKARYNHAQNSLDLGVASMKMALENSNIDPEDIDLWLAGCATPHEHAPGIAATIKCHFVGFENQAPAATINSACVGFNINLERAIDYFNNHAEAKHVAIVHTEVMSRLLTNEKSFVPHVTFADAAASVILTRDEVLSGQGISFVLNNEDMQMIDFLGADKHGDLYMNPTKVRIRATNNIVNTVNKLLEFTKWKMADIDMVVPHQTGNAIVKEAAKILNIPDNKLYQDVQYQYGNLSGASVPFGLALMHSEGKLLPNNKIVTAVCGLGGEYGGFTYEVPKLKQNKPKPIKPLKGKTALITGATGGLGSQISHNLAEKGCNLILQYNSNQAKAEQLKAELAKFDVEVTLIQANFESVSAIELIHNEVTEDIDFFVHASAITGNLLRASEVTPEEMKLADKVNFNNPMDLAVKLYNKIKDCVIFIGSVAEDAMFSGSSTYVSSKRKLHASAVSFANMANKKGIRTIYYMIGLLDKGMVDKLNKKQQVAAMNSIGQKSLLNTADVADRIVRSLYLPKVIGVKHSREGELIVRRDGF
;
A
#
# COMPACT_ATOMS: atom_id res chain seq x y z
N MET A 1 -18.06 10.39 31.20
CA MET A 1 -16.58 10.41 31.13
C MET A 1 -16.22 10.18 29.67
N SER A 2 -15.51 11.10 29.01
CA SER A 2 -15.12 10.91 27.61
C SER A 2 -14.12 9.75 27.52
N LYS A 3 -14.43 8.77 26.68
CA LYS A 3 -13.55 7.64 26.40
C LYS A 3 -12.29 8.19 25.70
N ALA A 4 -11.12 7.63 26.00
CA ALA A 4 -9.88 8.07 25.38
C ALA A 4 -9.82 7.60 23.93
N ILE A 5 -9.40 8.49 23.03
CA ILE A 5 -9.14 8.16 21.62
C ILE A 5 -7.67 8.43 21.35
N PHE A 6 -6.92 7.43 20.90
CA PHE A 6 -5.46 7.52 20.74
C PHE A 6 -4.97 6.77 19.52
N PHE A 7 -3.74 7.07 19.10
CA PHE A 7 -3.07 6.38 17.99
C PHE A 7 -2.51 5.03 18.48
N SER A 8 -3.04 3.93 17.97
CA SER A 8 -2.62 2.56 18.30
C SER A 8 -1.76 1.90 17.21
N GLY A 9 -1.76 2.46 16.00
CA GLY A 9 -0.95 2.00 14.88
C GLY A 9 -0.41 3.16 14.07
N PHE A 10 0.77 2.98 13.49
CA PHE A 10 1.47 3.98 12.67
C PHE A 10 2.11 3.34 11.44
N GLY A 11 2.07 4.00 10.30
CA GLY A 11 2.76 3.49 9.14
C GLY A 11 3.10 4.59 8.16
N ILE A 12 4.22 4.43 7.46
CA ILE A 12 4.76 5.43 6.54
C ILE A 12 5.19 4.78 5.22
N ALA A 13 5.08 5.51 4.12
CA ALA A 13 5.65 5.13 2.85
C ALA A 13 6.07 6.40 2.11
N HIS A 14 7.10 6.33 1.28
CA HIS A 14 7.55 7.47 0.49
C HIS A 14 8.11 7.04 -0.86
N GLY A 15 8.29 8.01 -1.75
CA GLY A 15 8.96 7.80 -3.03
C GLY A 15 10.33 7.13 -2.86
N LYS A 16 10.77 6.37 -3.86
CA LYS A 16 12.06 5.65 -3.79
C LYS A 16 13.24 6.44 -4.33
N TYR A 17 12.99 7.51 -5.10
CA TYR A 17 14.05 8.31 -5.70
C TYR A 17 14.35 9.51 -4.81
N GLY A 18 15.45 9.42 -4.06
CA GLY A 18 15.98 10.55 -3.29
C GLY A 18 16.55 11.63 -4.22
N ILE A 19 16.18 12.88 -3.96
CA ILE A 19 16.56 14.04 -4.76
C ILE A 19 17.31 15.00 -3.84
N SER A 20 18.59 15.23 -4.12
CA SER A 20 19.41 16.17 -3.36
C SER A 20 19.22 17.60 -3.86
N ASN A 21 19.59 18.58 -3.03
CA ASN A 21 19.66 19.98 -3.46
C ASN A 21 20.62 20.15 -4.65
N SER A 22 21.72 19.41 -4.71
CA SER A 22 22.67 19.46 -5.83
C SER A 22 22.05 19.03 -7.16
N GLU A 23 21.15 18.03 -7.14
CA GLU A 23 20.45 17.59 -8.36
C GLU A 23 19.46 18.64 -8.86
N ILE A 24 18.80 19.36 -7.94
CA ILE A 24 17.92 20.49 -8.30
C ILE A 24 18.76 21.66 -8.83
N GLU A 25 19.88 22.00 -8.18
CA GLU A 25 20.80 23.06 -8.61
C GLU A 25 21.32 22.81 -10.03
N LYS A 26 21.66 21.56 -10.36
CA LYS A 26 22.04 21.17 -11.72
C LYS A 26 20.93 21.49 -12.74
N HIS A 27 19.67 21.28 -12.38
CA HIS A 27 18.52 21.55 -13.24
C HIS A 27 18.18 23.04 -13.35
N ILE A 28 18.53 23.85 -12.34
CA ILE A 28 18.52 25.30 -12.43
C ILE A 28 19.58 25.77 -13.44
N ASN A 29 20.80 25.25 -13.34
CA ASN A 29 21.93 25.68 -14.18
C ASN A 29 21.74 25.37 -15.67
N ILE A 30 21.00 24.32 -16.03
CA ILE A 30 20.65 23.99 -17.42
C ILE A 30 19.33 24.64 -17.89
N GLY A 31 18.71 25.48 -17.06
CA GLY A 31 17.48 26.20 -17.40
C GLY A 31 16.20 25.35 -17.40
N PHE A 32 16.21 24.15 -16.83
CA PHE A 32 14.99 23.35 -16.66
C PHE A 32 14.07 23.97 -15.59
N ILE A 33 14.68 24.48 -14.52
CA ILE A 33 14.05 25.21 -13.41
C ILE A 33 14.49 26.67 -13.47
N GLY A 34 13.55 27.59 -13.28
CA GLY A 34 13.75 29.03 -13.30
C GLY A 34 13.64 29.70 -11.93
N ASP A 35 13.63 31.03 -11.97
CA ASP A 35 13.34 31.96 -10.86
C ASP A 35 14.31 31.99 -9.67
N PHE A 36 15.36 31.16 -9.69
CA PHE A 36 16.41 31.22 -8.67
C PHE A 36 17.50 32.24 -9.07
N ASP A 37 17.70 33.26 -8.23
CA ASP A 37 18.78 34.24 -8.38
C ASP A 37 19.88 34.00 -7.33
N ALA A 38 20.97 33.37 -7.76
CA ALA A 38 22.12 33.10 -6.91
C ALA A 38 22.81 34.38 -6.41
N ASN A 39 22.81 35.46 -7.19
CA ASN A 39 23.45 36.72 -6.80
C ASN A 39 22.68 37.39 -5.66
N ARG A 40 21.35 37.33 -5.70
CA ARG A 40 20.50 37.79 -4.59
C ARG A 40 20.86 37.09 -3.27
N VAL A 41 21.07 35.77 -3.29
CA VAL A 41 21.48 35.03 -2.08
C VAL A 41 22.91 35.41 -1.67
N LYS A 42 23.87 35.45 -2.60
CA LYS A 42 25.27 35.86 -2.32
C LYS A 42 25.36 37.23 -1.65
N ASN A 43 24.48 38.15 -2.04
CA ASN A 43 24.48 39.51 -1.53
C ASN A 43 23.77 39.67 -0.17
N SER A 44 23.04 38.66 0.30
CA SER A 44 22.36 38.68 1.59
C SER A 44 23.34 38.63 2.77
N ASP A 45 22.99 39.31 3.86
CA ASP A 45 23.83 39.35 5.07
C ASP A 45 23.97 37.97 5.71
N ASP A 46 22.91 37.15 5.66
CA ASP A 46 22.92 35.79 6.20
C ASP A 46 23.94 34.90 5.49
N TYR A 47 23.98 34.95 4.15
CA TYR A 47 24.94 34.15 3.39
C TYR A 47 26.38 34.65 3.57
N LYS A 48 26.59 35.97 3.59
CA LYS A 48 27.91 36.55 3.87
C LYS A 48 28.42 36.14 5.26
N SER A 49 27.54 36.17 6.26
CA SER A 49 27.85 35.72 7.63
C SER A 49 28.18 34.22 7.66
N TYR A 50 27.38 33.40 6.97
CA TYR A 50 27.61 31.96 6.84
C TYR A 50 28.99 31.63 6.24
N ILE A 51 29.36 32.26 5.13
CA ILE A 51 30.69 32.09 4.52
C ILE A 51 31.80 32.59 5.44
N LYS A 52 31.62 33.75 6.10
CA LYS A 52 32.59 34.29 7.06
C LYS A 52 32.86 33.33 8.23
N ASN A 53 31.84 32.57 8.63
CA ASN A 53 31.93 31.56 9.68
C ASN A 53 32.41 30.17 9.18
N GLY A 54 32.98 30.10 7.97
CA GLY A 54 33.57 28.87 7.42
C GLY A 54 32.60 27.98 6.65
N GLY A 55 31.39 28.45 6.35
CA GLY A 55 30.43 27.75 5.51
C GLY A 55 30.91 27.57 4.06
N SER A 56 30.54 26.44 3.43
CA SER A 56 31.02 26.07 2.09
C SER A 56 29.92 25.69 1.10
N LYS A 57 28.65 25.74 1.50
CA LYS A 57 27.50 25.45 0.63
C LYS A 57 27.41 26.44 -0.53
N SER A 58 26.87 25.99 -1.67
CA SER A 58 26.51 26.89 -2.77
C SER A 58 25.40 27.85 -2.31
N PRO A 59 25.17 28.99 -3.02
CA PRO A 59 24.06 29.88 -2.69
C PRO A 59 22.71 29.16 -2.74
N PHE A 60 22.53 28.23 -3.68
CA PHE A 60 21.31 27.45 -3.76
C PHE A 60 21.17 26.48 -2.59
N ASP A 61 22.21 25.70 -2.29
CA ASP A 61 22.15 24.73 -1.20
C ASP A 61 21.98 25.42 0.16
N PHE A 62 22.66 26.55 0.39
CA PHE A 62 22.41 27.38 1.57
C PHE A 62 20.94 27.85 1.65
N PHE A 63 20.37 28.31 0.53
CA PHE A 63 18.98 28.74 0.53
C PHE A 63 18.04 27.57 0.84
N ALA A 64 18.23 26.43 0.18
CA ALA A 64 17.42 25.24 0.38
C ALA A 64 17.52 24.70 1.83
N THR A 65 18.72 24.60 2.41
CA THR A 65 18.89 24.05 3.76
C THR A 65 18.63 25.07 4.86
N GLU A 66 19.18 26.27 4.79
CA GLU A 66 19.13 27.22 5.91
C GLU A 66 17.83 28.03 5.90
N LYS A 67 17.41 28.51 4.71
CA LYS A 67 16.22 29.36 4.56
C LYS A 67 14.94 28.56 4.41
N MET A 68 14.95 27.48 3.63
CA MET A 68 13.77 26.64 3.44
C MET A 68 13.76 25.43 4.38
N GLY A 69 14.90 24.89 4.79
CA GLY A 69 14.95 23.74 5.70
C GLY A 69 14.73 22.39 5.03
N PHE A 70 15.16 22.23 3.77
CA PHE A 70 15.03 20.99 3.00
C PHE A 70 16.42 20.49 2.55
N GLU A 71 16.77 19.26 2.90
CA GLU A 71 18.03 18.64 2.45
C GLU A 71 17.76 17.65 1.33
N THR A 72 16.84 16.70 1.58
CA THR A 72 16.45 15.66 0.65
C THR A 72 14.93 15.57 0.56
N ARG A 73 14.44 15.18 -0.61
CA ARG A 73 13.04 14.83 -0.86
C ARG A 73 12.96 13.58 -1.72
N TYR A 74 11.84 12.87 -1.62
CA TYR A 74 11.67 11.59 -2.28
C TYR A 74 10.51 11.61 -3.26
N HIS A 75 10.76 11.25 -4.52
CA HIS A 75 9.72 11.12 -5.55
C HIS A 75 9.49 9.66 -5.95
N VAL A 76 8.31 9.34 -6.46
CA VAL A 76 7.98 8.02 -7.05
C VAL A 76 8.57 7.85 -8.46
N VAL A 77 9.07 8.95 -9.05
CA VAL A 77 9.80 9.00 -10.33
C VAL A 77 11.17 9.65 -10.14
N PRO A 78 12.17 9.37 -11.02
CA PRO A 78 13.43 10.11 -10.99
C PRO A 78 13.19 11.59 -11.31
N PHE A 79 14.07 12.47 -10.83
CA PHE A 79 14.05 13.88 -11.19
C PHE A 79 14.57 14.11 -12.63
N PRO A 80 14.04 15.08 -13.39
CA PRO A 80 12.84 15.86 -13.09
C PRO A 80 11.55 15.06 -13.34
N PRO A 81 10.45 15.36 -12.62
CA PRO A 81 9.17 14.73 -12.86
C PRO A 81 8.62 15.12 -14.24
N THR A 82 8.23 14.13 -15.04
CA THR A 82 7.56 14.33 -16.34
C THR A 82 6.39 13.38 -16.49
N LYS A 83 5.37 13.77 -17.27
CA LYS A 83 4.14 12.96 -17.46
C LYS A 83 4.43 11.51 -17.85
N ALA A 84 5.36 11.28 -18.77
CA ALA A 84 5.73 9.94 -19.25
C ALA A 84 6.31 9.03 -18.15
N ARG A 85 7.01 9.59 -17.16
CA ARG A 85 7.63 8.80 -16.08
C ARG A 85 6.60 8.18 -15.14
N TYR A 86 5.38 8.73 -15.07
CA TYR A 86 4.32 8.22 -14.17
C TYR A 86 3.55 7.02 -14.72
N ASN A 87 3.65 6.70 -16.02
CA ASN A 87 2.90 5.59 -16.63
C ASN A 87 3.11 4.23 -15.94
N HIS A 88 4.27 4.04 -15.30
CA HIS A 88 4.64 2.81 -14.60
C HIS A 88 5.22 3.07 -13.20
N ALA A 89 5.00 4.27 -12.66
CA ALA A 89 5.45 4.63 -11.32
C ALA A 89 4.44 4.15 -10.27
N GLN A 90 4.91 4.08 -9.02
CA GLN A 90 3.98 4.02 -7.89
C GLN A 90 3.12 5.28 -7.87
N ASN A 91 1.87 5.15 -7.45
CA ASN A 91 0.94 6.26 -7.26
C ASN A 91 0.49 6.34 -5.79
N SER A 92 -0.40 7.28 -5.48
CA SER A 92 -0.93 7.48 -4.12
C SER A 92 -1.63 6.24 -3.55
N LEU A 93 -2.24 5.38 -4.37
CA LEU A 93 -2.80 4.11 -3.87
C LEU A 93 -1.69 3.18 -3.40
N ASP A 94 -0.61 3.05 -4.15
CA ASP A 94 0.51 2.16 -3.80
C ASP A 94 1.17 2.60 -2.48
N LEU A 95 1.41 3.90 -2.31
CA LEU A 95 1.99 4.44 -1.08
C LEU A 95 1.01 4.29 0.10
N GLY A 96 -0.26 4.64 -0.08
CA GLY A 96 -1.29 4.53 0.97
C GLY A 96 -1.54 3.10 1.44
N VAL A 97 -1.50 2.13 0.52
CA VAL A 97 -1.58 0.69 0.86
C VAL A 97 -0.31 0.26 1.61
N ALA A 98 0.88 0.70 1.21
CA ALA A 98 2.11 0.35 1.90
C ALA A 98 2.15 0.92 3.34
N SER A 99 1.76 2.19 3.54
CA SER A 99 1.71 2.79 4.88
C SER A 99 0.65 2.12 5.75
N MET A 100 -0.52 1.79 5.20
CA MET A 100 -1.60 1.16 5.96
C MET A 100 -1.23 -0.25 6.41
N LYS A 101 -0.56 -1.02 5.54
CA LYS A 101 -0.04 -2.34 5.90
C LYS A 101 0.83 -2.26 7.15
N MET A 102 1.75 -1.31 7.22
CA MET A 102 2.64 -1.12 8.37
C MET A 102 1.86 -0.72 9.64
N ALA A 103 0.86 0.15 9.52
CA ALA A 103 0.02 0.56 10.66
C ALA A 103 -0.82 -0.61 11.22
N LEU A 104 -1.30 -1.50 10.37
CA LEU A 104 -1.99 -2.73 10.79
C LEU A 104 -1.03 -3.69 11.51
N GLU A 105 0.16 -3.88 10.94
CA GLU A 105 1.17 -4.79 11.48
C GLU A 105 1.65 -4.35 12.87
N ASN A 106 1.90 -3.06 13.11
CA ASN A 106 2.39 -2.60 14.40
C ASN A 106 1.30 -2.38 15.46
N SER A 107 0.05 -2.14 15.07
CA SER A 107 -1.08 -2.12 16.00
C SER A 107 -1.55 -3.51 16.41
N ASN A 108 -1.28 -4.52 15.57
CA ASN A 108 -1.81 -5.87 15.72
C ASN A 108 -3.35 -5.88 15.81
N ILE A 109 -4.00 -5.02 15.03
CA ILE A 109 -5.45 -4.96 14.85
C ILE A 109 -5.80 -5.73 13.59
N ASP A 110 -6.81 -6.60 13.67
CA ASP A 110 -7.35 -7.27 12.48
C ASP A 110 -8.02 -6.20 11.60
N PRO A 111 -7.67 -6.11 10.30
CA PRO A 111 -8.32 -5.16 9.41
C PRO A 111 -9.85 -5.29 9.37
N GLU A 112 -10.38 -6.49 9.63
CA GLU A 112 -11.83 -6.74 9.70
C GLU A 112 -12.51 -6.02 10.87
N ASP A 113 -11.76 -5.69 11.93
CA ASP A 113 -12.24 -4.97 13.12
C ASP A 113 -12.22 -3.44 12.96
N ILE A 114 -11.86 -2.90 11.78
CA ILE A 114 -11.90 -1.46 11.52
C ILE A 114 -13.32 -1.03 11.15
N ASP A 115 -13.88 -0.13 11.95
CA ASP A 115 -15.26 0.35 11.81
C ASP A 115 -15.42 1.46 10.76
N LEU A 116 -14.36 2.22 10.47
CA LEU A 116 -14.38 3.29 9.47
C LEU A 116 -13.01 3.48 8.83
N TRP A 117 -13.01 3.66 7.51
CA TRP A 117 -11.81 3.94 6.71
C TRP A 117 -11.87 5.36 6.16
N LEU A 118 -10.93 6.23 6.56
CA LEU A 118 -10.82 7.60 6.07
C LEU A 118 -9.54 7.76 5.25
N ALA A 119 -9.61 8.50 4.14
CA ALA A 119 -8.42 8.92 3.41
C ALA A 119 -8.42 10.40 3.03
N GLY A 120 -7.23 11.02 3.04
CA GLY A 120 -6.98 12.34 2.47
C GLY A 120 -5.97 12.25 1.32
N CYS A 121 -6.30 12.85 0.18
CA CYS A 121 -5.48 12.78 -1.04
C CYS A 121 -5.94 13.84 -2.05
N ALA A 122 -5.02 14.66 -2.56
CA ALA A 122 -5.21 15.61 -3.65
C ALA A 122 -4.69 15.08 -5.00
N THR A 123 -3.97 13.95 -4.98
CA THR A 123 -3.38 13.32 -6.17
C THR A 123 -3.84 11.86 -6.32
N PRO A 124 -5.15 11.59 -6.38
CA PRO A 124 -5.66 10.23 -6.36
C PRO A 124 -5.30 9.46 -7.63
N HIS A 125 -5.26 8.13 -7.51
CA HIS A 125 -5.04 7.22 -8.64
C HIS A 125 -6.17 7.28 -9.69
N GLU A 126 -7.40 7.58 -9.25
CA GLU A 126 -8.60 7.77 -10.06
C GLU A 126 -9.56 8.77 -9.38
N HIS A 127 -10.53 9.32 -10.12
CA HIS A 127 -11.45 10.32 -9.55
C HIS A 127 -12.55 9.70 -8.67
N ALA A 128 -13.06 8.54 -9.08
CA ALA A 128 -14.07 7.78 -8.36
C ALA A 128 -13.91 6.28 -8.70
N PRO A 129 -14.10 5.36 -7.74
CA PRO A 129 -14.39 5.58 -6.32
C PRO A 129 -13.28 6.30 -5.54
N GLY A 130 -13.61 6.79 -4.34
CA GLY A 130 -12.64 7.45 -3.46
C GLY A 130 -11.54 6.49 -3.00
N ILE A 131 -10.30 6.98 -2.88
CA ILE A 131 -9.11 6.17 -2.60
C ILE A 131 -9.21 5.35 -1.30
N ALA A 132 -9.94 5.83 -0.28
CA ALA A 132 -10.17 5.07 0.96
C ALA A 132 -10.83 3.71 0.71
N ALA A 133 -11.82 3.66 -0.19
CA ALA A 133 -12.52 2.42 -0.53
C ALA A 133 -11.57 1.45 -1.25
N THR A 134 -10.75 1.97 -2.17
CA THR A 134 -9.77 1.14 -2.88
C THR A 134 -8.66 0.64 -1.95
N ILE A 135 -8.17 1.45 -1.01
CA ILE A 135 -7.20 1.03 0.02
C ILE A 135 -7.80 -0.10 0.88
N LYS A 136 -9.03 0.08 1.38
CA LYS A 136 -9.77 -0.92 2.17
C LYS A 136 -9.80 -2.29 1.46
N CYS A 137 -10.03 -2.33 0.15
CA CYS A 137 -10.07 -3.56 -0.65
C CYS A 137 -8.79 -4.42 -0.62
N HIS A 138 -7.66 -3.88 -0.16
CA HIS A 138 -6.41 -4.64 -0.01
C HIS A 138 -6.28 -5.38 1.33
N PHE A 139 -7.19 -5.13 2.28
CA PHE A 139 -7.04 -5.61 3.66
C PHE A 139 -8.23 -6.39 4.19
N VAL A 140 -9.45 -6.12 3.72
CA VAL A 140 -10.67 -6.79 4.20
C VAL A 140 -11.38 -7.58 3.11
N GLY A 141 -12.15 -8.56 3.54
CA GLY A 141 -12.94 -9.45 2.69
C GLY A 141 -14.20 -8.81 2.12
N PHE A 142 -14.88 -9.59 1.27
CA PHE A 142 -16.05 -9.13 0.52
C PHE A 142 -17.29 -8.85 1.39
N GLU A 143 -17.39 -9.50 2.56
CA GLU A 143 -18.51 -9.32 3.49
C GLU A 143 -18.35 -8.10 4.40
N ASN A 144 -17.19 -7.42 4.35
CA ASN A 144 -16.91 -6.29 5.23
C ASN A 144 -17.72 -5.05 4.83
N GLN A 145 -18.62 -4.61 5.71
CA GLN A 145 -19.52 -3.48 5.47
C GLN A 145 -19.05 -2.14 6.05
N ALA A 146 -17.85 -2.07 6.64
CA ALA A 146 -17.35 -0.85 7.26
C ALA A 146 -17.32 0.32 6.24
N PRO A 147 -17.89 1.49 6.54
CA PRO A 147 -17.86 2.63 5.63
C PRO A 147 -16.43 3.07 5.28
N ALA A 148 -16.27 3.64 4.09
CA ALA A 148 -15.05 4.30 3.67
C ALA A 148 -15.35 5.67 3.07
N ALA A 149 -14.57 6.70 3.41
CA ALA A 149 -14.75 8.06 2.90
C ALA A 149 -13.39 8.69 2.53
N THR A 150 -13.38 9.46 1.45
CA THR A 150 -12.19 10.19 0.99
C THR A 150 -12.47 11.69 0.99
N ILE A 151 -11.51 12.48 1.47
CA ILE A 151 -11.49 13.92 1.30
C ILE A 151 -10.44 14.31 0.27
N ASN A 152 -10.85 15.11 -0.71
CA ASN A 152 -9.94 15.73 -1.67
C ASN A 152 -9.38 17.01 -1.04
N SER A 153 -8.40 16.86 -0.16
CA SER A 153 -7.68 17.96 0.50
C SER A 153 -6.21 17.57 0.58
N ALA A 154 -5.34 18.55 0.34
CA ALA A 154 -3.89 18.38 0.41
C ALA A 154 -3.41 18.49 1.87
N CYS A 155 -2.72 19.58 2.22
CA CYS A 155 -1.98 19.76 3.46
C CYS A 155 -2.74 19.55 4.78
N VAL A 156 -4.07 19.65 4.77
CA VAL A 156 -4.91 19.64 5.98
C VAL A 156 -5.81 18.41 6.08
N GLY A 157 -5.88 17.58 5.02
CA GLY A 157 -6.81 16.46 4.95
C GLY A 157 -6.69 15.44 6.08
N PHE A 158 -5.49 15.24 6.66
CA PHE A 158 -5.33 14.40 7.85
C PHE A 158 -6.06 14.97 9.07
N ASN A 159 -5.93 16.27 9.34
CA ASN A 159 -6.53 16.93 10.50
C ASN A 159 -8.07 16.98 10.40
N ILE A 160 -8.61 17.16 9.19
CA ILE A 160 -10.06 17.08 8.93
C ILE A 160 -10.56 15.65 9.16
N ASN A 161 -9.86 14.63 8.65
CA ASN A 161 -10.23 13.25 8.89
C ASN A 161 -10.09 12.84 10.37
N LEU A 162 -9.17 13.47 11.12
CA LEU A 162 -9.05 13.26 12.55
C LEU A 162 -10.33 13.73 13.28
N GLU A 163 -10.80 14.95 12.99
CA GLU A 163 -12.07 15.46 13.54
C GLU A 163 -13.25 14.54 13.16
N ARG A 164 -13.34 14.13 11.89
CA ARG A 164 -14.38 13.19 11.44
C ARG A 164 -14.34 11.85 12.15
N ALA A 165 -13.16 11.34 12.49
CA ALA A 165 -13.01 10.11 13.27
C ALA A 165 -13.49 10.31 14.72
N ILE A 166 -13.17 11.44 15.35
CA ILE A 166 -13.68 11.79 16.68
C ILE A 166 -15.21 11.89 16.65
N ASP A 167 -15.77 12.58 15.66
CA ASP A 167 -17.22 12.69 15.49
C ASP A 167 -17.88 11.33 15.26
N TYR A 168 -17.26 10.48 14.44
CA TYR A 168 -17.74 9.11 14.22
C TYR A 168 -17.78 8.33 15.54
N PHE A 169 -16.70 8.39 16.33
CA PHE A 169 -16.66 7.74 17.64
C PHE A 169 -17.71 8.29 18.61
N ASN A 170 -17.97 9.60 18.59
CA ASN A 170 -18.99 10.22 19.44
C ASN A 170 -20.41 9.77 19.07
N ASN A 171 -20.67 9.47 17.80
CA ASN A 171 -21.99 9.07 17.31
C ASN A 171 -22.20 7.54 17.24
N HIS A 172 -21.14 6.73 17.31
CA HIS A 172 -21.19 5.27 17.24
C HIS A 172 -20.54 4.69 18.50
N ALA A 173 -21.33 4.38 19.53
CA ALA A 173 -20.79 3.97 20.83
C ALA A 173 -19.98 2.67 20.78
N GLU A 174 -20.32 1.78 19.84
CA GLU A 174 -19.76 0.48 19.55
C GLU A 174 -18.43 0.51 18.79
N ALA A 175 -18.16 1.57 18.02
CA ALA A 175 -16.97 1.67 17.20
C ALA A 175 -15.69 1.71 18.06
N LYS A 176 -14.71 0.87 17.74
CA LYS A 176 -13.44 0.73 18.45
C LYS A 176 -12.25 1.25 17.65
N HIS A 177 -12.25 1.06 16.32
CA HIS A 177 -11.09 1.33 15.48
C HIS A 177 -11.46 2.14 14.23
N VAL A 178 -10.71 3.20 13.97
CA VAL A 178 -10.81 4.00 12.73
C VAL A 178 -9.44 4.07 12.08
N ALA A 179 -9.35 3.69 10.81
CA ALA A 179 -8.14 3.86 10.02
C ALA A 179 -8.16 5.19 9.29
N ILE A 180 -7.07 5.95 9.38
CA ILE A 180 -6.88 7.19 8.61
C ILE A 180 -5.62 7.04 7.78
N VAL A 181 -5.73 7.26 6.47
CA VAL A 181 -4.60 7.30 5.54
C VAL A 181 -4.51 8.68 4.90
N HIS A 182 -3.35 9.32 4.95
CA HIS A 182 -3.10 10.49 4.10
C HIS A 182 -2.01 10.11 3.09
N THR A 183 -2.27 10.28 1.80
CA THR A 183 -1.33 9.84 0.76
C THR A 183 -1.30 10.81 -0.41
N GLU A 184 -0.09 11.15 -0.86
CA GLU A 184 0.13 12.11 -1.92
C GLU A 184 1.35 11.78 -2.79
N VAL A 185 1.22 12.05 -4.08
CA VAL A 185 2.30 12.13 -5.06
C VAL A 185 2.36 13.57 -5.58
N MET A 186 2.80 14.49 -4.72
CA MET A 186 2.86 15.92 -5.00
C MET A 186 3.76 16.24 -6.21
N SER A 187 4.77 15.42 -6.47
CA SER A 187 5.63 15.54 -7.64
C SER A 187 4.86 15.47 -8.97
N ARG A 188 3.67 14.86 -9.00
CA ARG A 188 2.80 14.82 -10.18
C ARG A 188 2.26 16.20 -10.52
N LEU A 189 2.09 17.07 -9.52
CA LEU A 189 1.63 18.45 -9.70
C LEU A 189 2.74 19.38 -10.22
N LEU A 190 3.99 18.89 -10.29
CA LEU A 190 5.16 19.67 -10.69
C LEU A 190 5.58 19.45 -12.14
N THR A 191 4.81 18.68 -12.94
CA THR A 191 5.22 18.29 -14.30
C THR A 191 5.33 19.47 -15.27
N ASN A 192 4.56 20.53 -15.04
CA ASN A 192 4.59 21.79 -15.80
C ASN A 192 5.18 22.96 -14.99
N GLU A 193 5.59 22.73 -13.73
CA GLU A 193 6.11 23.77 -12.84
C GLU A 193 7.58 24.10 -13.18
N LYS A 194 7.88 25.40 -13.24
CA LYS A 194 9.20 25.94 -13.57
C LYS A 194 9.89 26.63 -12.40
N SER A 195 9.14 27.11 -11.42
CA SER A 195 9.65 27.79 -10.25
C SER A 195 10.46 26.85 -9.37
N PHE A 196 11.60 27.29 -8.84
CA PHE A 196 12.43 26.43 -7.99
C PHE A 196 11.79 26.09 -6.63
N VAL A 197 10.95 26.96 -6.07
CA VAL A 197 10.40 26.80 -4.70
C VAL A 197 9.60 25.49 -4.55
N PRO A 198 8.62 25.16 -5.42
CA PRO A 198 7.91 23.88 -5.35
C PRO A 198 8.84 22.66 -5.50
N HIS A 199 9.81 22.69 -6.43
CA HIS A 199 10.75 21.59 -6.66
C HIS A 199 11.66 21.34 -5.45
N VAL A 200 12.05 22.38 -4.72
CA VAL A 200 12.82 22.25 -3.47
C VAL A 200 11.97 21.70 -2.32
N THR A 201 10.67 21.99 -2.34
CA THR A 201 9.75 21.79 -1.22
C THR A 201 9.11 20.40 -1.22
N PHE A 202 8.44 20.00 -2.30
CA PHE A 202 7.47 18.89 -2.25
C PHE A 202 8.07 17.51 -2.50
N ALA A 203 7.52 16.53 -1.80
CA ALA A 203 7.83 15.12 -1.95
C ALA A 203 6.57 14.23 -1.97
N ASP A 204 6.77 12.96 -2.28
CA ASP A 204 5.71 11.96 -2.38
C ASP A 204 5.76 11.03 -1.17
N ALA A 205 4.64 10.91 -0.46
CA ALA A 205 4.54 10.05 0.70
C ALA A 205 3.10 9.70 1.07
N ALA A 206 3.00 8.67 1.90
CA ALA A 206 1.81 8.33 2.64
C ALA A 206 2.13 8.12 4.12
N ALA A 207 1.16 8.43 4.96
CA ALA A 207 1.18 8.08 6.36
C ALA A 207 -0.20 7.59 6.79
N SER A 208 -0.21 6.50 7.54
CA SER A 208 -1.41 5.86 8.05
C SER A 208 -1.35 5.79 9.58
N VAL A 209 -2.50 6.00 10.21
CA VAL A 209 -2.67 5.76 11.64
C VAL A 209 -3.94 4.95 11.88
N ILE A 210 -3.93 4.18 12.97
CA ILE A 210 -5.14 3.58 13.50
C ILE A 210 -5.47 4.29 14.80
N LEU A 211 -6.68 4.83 14.88
CA LEU A 211 -7.23 5.37 16.11
C LEU A 211 -7.98 4.27 16.84
N THR A 212 -7.77 4.19 18.15
CA THR A 212 -8.49 3.26 19.02
C THR A 212 -9.17 4.01 20.14
N ARG A 213 -10.40 3.59 20.46
CA ARG A 213 -11.12 4.03 21.63
C ARG A 213 -10.91 3.06 22.79
N ASP A 214 -10.59 3.58 23.97
CA ASP A 214 -10.51 2.80 25.21
C ASP A 214 -11.18 3.55 26.38
N GLU A 215 -11.93 2.82 27.19
CA GLU A 215 -12.65 3.34 28.36
C GLU A 215 -11.74 3.48 29.59
N VAL A 216 -10.65 2.72 29.65
CA VAL A 216 -9.76 2.64 30.83
C VAL A 216 -8.77 3.81 30.88
N LEU A 217 -8.50 4.46 29.75
CA LEU A 217 -7.49 5.53 29.61
C LEU A 217 -8.06 6.95 29.72
N SER A 218 -9.23 7.12 30.36
CA SER A 218 -9.95 8.40 30.43
C SER A 218 -9.04 9.58 30.83
N GLY A 219 -9.03 10.64 30.03
CA GLY A 219 -8.19 11.83 30.23
C GLY A 219 -6.90 11.87 29.40
N GLN A 220 -6.54 10.79 28.71
CA GLN A 220 -5.40 10.72 27.78
C GLN A 220 -5.87 10.61 26.32
N GLY A 221 -4.95 10.78 25.37
CA GLY A 221 -5.22 10.70 23.95
C GLY A 221 -5.49 12.08 23.31
N ILE A 222 -6.28 12.10 22.25
CA ILE A 222 -6.64 13.32 21.52
C ILE A 222 -7.66 14.10 22.37
N SER A 223 -7.29 15.29 22.81
CA SER A 223 -8.13 16.11 23.68
C SER A 223 -8.97 17.13 22.93
N PHE A 224 -8.46 17.68 21.83
CA PHE A 224 -9.15 18.67 21.03
C PHE A 224 -8.59 18.69 19.61
N VAL A 225 -9.49 18.80 18.62
CA VAL A 225 -9.17 18.99 17.21
C VAL A 225 -9.85 20.28 16.76
N LEU A 226 -9.17 21.07 15.94
CA LEU A 226 -9.65 22.33 15.41
C LEU A 226 -9.44 22.32 13.89
N ASN A 227 -10.48 22.64 13.12
CA ASN A 227 -10.40 22.93 11.69
C ASN A 227 -11.08 24.28 11.40
N ASN A 228 -10.47 25.08 10.53
CA ASN A 228 -10.97 26.38 10.08
C ASN A 228 -10.55 26.62 8.62
N GLU A 229 -11.12 27.65 8.03
CA GLU A 229 -10.80 28.09 6.67
C GLU A 229 -10.44 29.57 6.65
N ASP A 230 -9.44 29.91 5.85
CA ASP A 230 -8.99 31.25 5.56
C ASP A 230 -9.34 31.60 4.11
N MET A 231 -10.49 32.23 3.92
CA MET A 231 -11.02 32.61 2.61
C MET A 231 -10.08 33.53 1.81
N GLN A 232 -9.09 34.16 2.44
CA GLN A 232 -8.12 35.01 1.73
C GLN A 232 -7.08 34.19 0.97
N MET A 233 -6.95 32.88 1.22
CA MET A 233 -5.95 32.02 0.58
C MET A 233 -6.44 31.31 -0.70
N ILE A 234 -7.73 31.37 -1.01
CA ILE A 234 -8.36 30.53 -2.04
C ILE A 234 -7.81 30.77 -3.46
N ASP A 235 -7.42 32.01 -3.79
CA ASP A 235 -7.08 32.41 -5.16
C ASP A 235 -5.58 32.32 -5.50
N PHE A 236 -4.72 31.90 -4.57
CA PHE A 236 -3.26 31.92 -4.81
C PHE A 236 -2.52 30.67 -4.34
N LEU A 237 -3.21 29.62 -3.94
CA LEU A 237 -2.62 28.34 -3.60
C LEU A 237 -3.59 27.20 -3.95
N GLY A 238 -3.23 26.37 -4.94
CA GLY A 238 -4.04 25.23 -5.33
C GLY A 238 -3.42 24.41 -6.46
N ALA A 239 -4.18 23.43 -6.93
CA ALA A 239 -3.91 22.71 -8.18
C ALA A 239 -5.13 22.88 -9.09
N ASP A 240 -4.89 23.17 -10.37
CA ASP A 240 -5.97 23.37 -11.32
C ASP A 240 -6.59 22.04 -11.80
N LYS A 241 -7.56 22.10 -12.71
CA LYS A 241 -8.22 20.91 -13.28
C LYS A 241 -7.29 19.99 -14.09
N HIS A 242 -6.12 20.49 -14.49
CA HIS A 242 -5.09 19.73 -15.18
C HIS A 242 -4.09 19.09 -14.21
N GLY A 243 -4.22 19.40 -12.92
CA GLY A 243 -3.30 18.98 -11.87
C GLY A 243 -2.02 19.81 -11.87
N ASP A 244 -2.02 21.03 -12.42
CA ASP A 244 -0.87 21.92 -12.37
C ASP A 244 -0.94 22.78 -11.09
N LEU A 245 0.13 22.77 -10.29
CA LEU A 245 0.24 23.57 -9.08
C LEU A 245 0.29 25.07 -9.43
N TYR A 246 -0.43 25.89 -8.69
CA TYR A 246 -0.25 27.35 -8.66
C TYR A 246 -0.06 27.83 -7.23
N MET A 247 0.89 28.73 -7.02
CA MET A 247 1.23 29.24 -5.70
C MET A 247 1.82 30.65 -5.75
N ASN A 248 1.40 31.53 -4.84
CA ASN A 248 2.13 32.75 -4.50
C ASN A 248 2.87 32.56 -3.15
N PRO A 249 4.18 32.25 -3.15
CA PRO A 249 4.90 31.87 -1.93
C PRO A 249 4.89 32.95 -0.83
N THR A 250 4.94 34.23 -1.22
CA THR A 250 4.94 35.35 -0.27
C THR A 250 3.60 35.46 0.46
N LYS A 251 2.48 35.41 -0.28
CA LYS A 251 1.14 35.46 0.32
C LYS A 251 0.88 34.23 1.19
N VAL A 252 1.28 33.04 0.73
CA VAL A 252 1.18 31.80 1.51
C VAL A 252 1.95 31.93 2.82
N ARG A 253 3.21 32.39 2.80
CA ARG A 253 4.02 32.55 4.02
C ARG A 253 3.33 33.42 5.07
N ILE A 254 2.84 34.60 4.65
CA ILE A 254 2.20 35.57 5.56
C ILE A 254 0.93 34.98 6.19
N ARG A 255 0.04 34.41 5.37
CA ARG A 255 -1.24 33.86 5.87
C ARG A 255 -1.03 32.60 6.71
N ALA A 256 -0.23 31.65 6.22
CA ALA A 256 0.01 30.38 6.91
C ALA A 256 0.67 30.59 8.28
N THR A 257 1.62 31.52 8.40
CA THR A 257 2.25 31.87 9.69
C THR A 257 1.20 32.33 10.69
N ASN A 258 0.34 33.28 10.31
CA ASN A 258 -0.72 33.79 11.18
C ASN A 258 -1.74 32.70 11.56
N ASN A 259 -2.12 31.85 10.61
CA ASN A 259 -3.08 30.76 10.83
C ASN A 259 -2.52 29.70 11.79
N ILE A 260 -1.23 29.36 11.69
CA ILE A 260 -0.54 28.46 12.62
C ILE A 260 -0.49 29.07 14.03
N VAL A 261 -0.10 30.33 14.16
CA VAL A 261 -0.05 31.02 15.46
C VAL A 261 -1.43 31.04 16.13
N ASN A 262 -2.47 31.39 15.37
CA ASN A 262 -3.84 31.42 15.88
C ASN A 262 -4.32 30.02 16.31
N THR A 263 -4.00 28.99 15.52
CA THR A 263 -4.33 27.60 15.85
C THR A 263 -3.72 27.20 17.18
N VAL A 264 -2.40 27.35 17.34
CA VAL A 264 -1.70 26.93 18.57
C VAL A 264 -2.28 27.64 19.78
N ASN A 265 -2.52 28.96 19.69
CA ASN A 265 -3.12 29.72 20.78
C ASN A 265 -4.50 29.19 21.17
N LYS A 266 -5.40 28.93 20.20
CA LYS A 266 -6.74 28.36 20.45
C LYS A 266 -6.68 26.96 21.07
N LEU A 267 -5.76 26.12 20.60
CA LEU A 267 -5.54 24.77 21.14
C LEU A 267 -5.09 24.82 22.61
N LEU A 268 -4.14 25.70 22.92
CA LEU A 268 -3.64 25.91 24.29
C LEU A 268 -4.72 26.53 25.20
N GLU A 269 -5.50 27.48 24.69
CA GLU A 269 -6.61 28.09 25.40
C GLU A 269 -7.68 27.05 25.77
N PHE A 270 -8.10 26.22 24.82
CA PHE A 270 -9.11 25.18 25.05
C PHE A 270 -8.67 24.14 26.08
N THR A 271 -7.43 23.66 25.96
CA THR A 271 -6.85 22.65 26.86
C THR A 271 -6.37 23.22 28.19
N LYS A 272 -6.30 24.55 28.31
CA LYS A 272 -5.69 25.27 29.43
C LYS A 272 -4.21 24.90 29.66
N TRP A 273 -3.54 24.42 28.62
CA TRP A 273 -2.10 24.15 28.64
C TRP A 273 -1.31 25.42 28.40
N LYS A 274 -0.11 25.50 28.96
CA LYS A 274 0.87 26.54 28.66
C LYS A 274 1.94 25.98 27.73
N MET A 275 2.59 26.84 26.94
CA MET A 275 3.73 26.42 26.10
C MET A 275 4.85 25.72 26.89
N ALA A 276 5.02 26.09 28.16
CA ALA A 276 5.97 25.43 29.07
C ALA A 276 5.63 23.94 29.31
N ASP A 277 4.34 23.58 29.28
CA ASP A 277 3.84 22.22 29.53
C ASP A 277 3.97 21.31 28.29
N ILE A 278 4.20 21.88 27.11
CA ILE A 278 4.25 21.14 25.84
C ILE A 278 5.61 20.48 25.70
N ASP A 279 5.65 19.18 25.45
CA ASP A 279 6.90 18.45 25.22
C ASP A 279 7.37 18.59 23.77
N MET A 280 6.42 18.59 22.82
CA MET A 280 6.74 18.70 21.40
C MET A 280 5.63 19.40 20.61
N VAL A 281 6.04 20.26 19.68
CA VAL A 281 5.19 20.82 18.64
C VAL A 281 5.53 20.13 17.33
N VAL A 282 4.53 19.48 16.71
CA VAL A 282 4.67 18.76 15.45
C VAL A 282 3.82 19.46 14.38
N PRO A 283 4.37 20.49 13.70
CA PRO A 283 3.63 21.23 12.70
C PRO A 283 3.61 20.50 11.34
N HIS A 284 2.78 20.99 10.43
CA HIS A 284 2.98 20.76 9.00
C HIS A 284 4.34 21.32 8.57
N GLN A 285 5.11 20.48 7.88
CA GLN A 285 6.52 20.70 7.57
C GLN A 285 6.67 21.48 6.26
N THR A 286 6.20 22.74 6.27
CA THR A 286 6.12 23.61 5.08
C THR A 286 7.41 24.31 4.72
N GLY A 287 8.39 24.32 5.62
CA GLY A 287 9.66 25.02 5.47
C GLY A 287 9.91 26.04 6.59
N ASN A 288 11.19 26.31 6.85
CA ASN A 288 11.65 27.21 7.91
C ASN A 288 11.07 28.64 7.78
N ALA A 289 10.81 29.10 6.55
CA ALA A 289 10.23 30.40 6.30
C ALA A 289 8.84 30.60 6.93
N ILE A 290 8.10 29.52 7.23
CA ILE A 290 6.80 29.56 7.91
C ILE A 290 6.95 29.01 9.32
N VAL A 291 7.53 27.81 9.44
CA VAL A 291 7.57 27.06 10.69
C VAL A 291 8.38 27.80 11.76
N LYS A 292 9.59 28.29 11.43
CA LYS A 292 10.43 29.01 12.41
C LYS A 292 9.90 30.41 12.72
N GLU A 293 9.23 31.06 11.77
CA GLU A 293 8.59 32.36 12.00
C GLU A 293 7.43 32.22 13.00
N ALA A 294 6.55 31.24 12.80
CA ALA A 294 5.49 30.92 13.75
C ALA A 294 6.04 30.50 15.11
N ALA A 295 7.08 29.66 15.14
CA ALA A 295 7.73 29.23 16.37
C ALA A 295 8.30 30.40 17.18
N LYS A 296 8.94 31.36 16.51
CA LYS A 296 9.45 32.58 17.14
C LYS A 296 8.33 33.42 17.75
N ILE A 297 7.21 33.61 17.07
CA ILE A 297 6.06 34.36 17.57
C ILE A 297 5.44 33.68 18.81
N LEU A 298 5.36 32.35 18.78
CA LEU A 298 4.82 31.52 19.86
C LEU A 298 5.83 31.27 21.00
N ASN A 299 7.07 31.75 20.87
CA ASN A 299 8.19 31.48 21.77
C ASN A 299 8.41 29.96 22.01
N ILE A 300 8.30 29.16 20.95
CA ILE A 300 8.59 27.72 21.00
C ILE A 300 10.12 27.54 21.00
N PRO A 301 10.70 26.88 22.02
CA PRO A 301 12.11 26.50 22.00
C PRO A 301 12.43 25.55 20.84
N ASP A 302 13.58 25.71 20.19
CA ASP A 302 13.99 24.87 19.04
C ASP A 302 13.97 23.37 19.37
N ASN A 303 14.32 22.98 20.60
CA ASN A 303 14.32 21.58 21.04
C ASN A 303 12.90 20.99 21.27
N LYS A 304 11.86 21.84 21.26
CA LYS A 304 10.45 21.44 21.32
C LYS A 304 9.76 21.52 19.97
N LEU A 305 10.48 21.83 18.89
CA LEU A 305 9.93 21.94 17.54
C LEU A 305 10.42 20.77 16.69
N TYR A 306 9.52 19.85 16.34
CA TYR A 306 9.86 18.69 15.53
C TYR A 306 9.95 19.07 14.05
N GLN A 307 11.09 18.80 13.40
CA GLN A 307 11.31 19.12 11.97
C GLN A 307 11.99 18.01 11.15
N ASP A 308 12.20 16.82 11.71
CA ASP A 308 12.99 15.76 11.07
C ASP A 308 12.40 15.34 9.70
N VAL A 309 11.07 15.35 9.56
CA VAL A 309 10.38 15.11 8.29
C VAL A 309 10.78 16.16 7.24
N GLN A 310 10.79 17.45 7.60
CA GLN A 310 11.15 18.53 6.68
C GLN A 310 12.57 18.35 6.16
N TYR A 311 13.52 18.13 7.07
CA TYR A 311 14.94 18.04 6.72
C TYR A 311 15.22 16.82 5.84
N GLN A 312 14.65 15.66 6.21
CA GLN A 312 15.03 14.38 5.61
C GLN A 312 14.14 13.97 4.42
N TYR A 313 12.87 14.39 4.39
CA TYR A 313 11.88 13.90 3.42
C TYR A 313 11.21 15.00 2.60
N GLY A 314 11.33 16.27 2.99
CA GLY A 314 10.64 17.37 2.33
C GLY A 314 9.25 17.66 2.92
N ASN A 315 8.49 18.48 2.20
CA ASN A 315 7.08 18.72 2.49
C ASN A 315 6.23 17.57 1.93
N LEU A 316 5.65 16.78 2.83
CA LEU A 316 4.84 15.61 2.52
C LEU A 316 3.34 15.92 2.43
N SER A 317 2.97 17.19 2.20
CA SER A 317 1.58 17.65 2.24
C SER A 317 0.92 17.21 3.56
N GLY A 318 -0.33 16.73 3.55
CA GLY A 318 -1.06 16.32 4.74
C GLY A 318 -0.52 15.05 5.40
N ALA A 319 0.42 14.33 4.77
CA ALA A 319 1.11 13.22 5.42
C ALA A 319 2.16 13.72 6.44
N SER A 320 2.58 14.99 6.39
CA SER A 320 3.70 15.50 7.21
C SER A 320 3.53 15.27 8.72
N VAL A 321 2.36 15.60 9.28
CA VAL A 321 2.09 15.44 10.72
C VAL A 321 2.02 13.96 11.14
N PRO A 322 1.18 13.11 10.51
CA PRO A 322 1.13 11.69 10.87
C PRO A 322 2.46 10.95 10.59
N PHE A 323 3.22 11.35 9.55
CA PHE A 323 4.56 10.81 9.29
C PHE A 323 5.53 11.19 10.41
N GLY A 324 5.49 12.44 10.88
CA GLY A 324 6.29 12.89 12.02
C GLY A 324 5.99 12.12 13.30
N LEU A 325 4.70 11.91 13.62
CA LEU A 325 4.30 11.08 14.76
C LEU A 325 4.76 9.62 14.61
N ALA A 326 4.69 9.05 13.40
CA ALA A 326 5.16 7.70 13.14
C ALA A 326 6.68 7.56 13.30
N LEU A 327 7.47 8.54 12.85
CA LEU A 327 8.91 8.58 13.10
C LEU A 327 9.21 8.68 14.59
N MET A 328 8.59 9.63 15.30
CA MET A 328 8.72 9.75 16.75
C MET A 328 8.34 8.45 17.49
N HIS A 329 7.33 7.73 17.02
CA HIS A 329 6.96 6.41 17.56
C HIS A 329 8.10 5.41 17.37
N SER A 330 8.62 5.28 16.13
CA SER A 330 9.69 4.34 15.80
C SER A 330 11.01 4.64 16.53
N GLU A 331 11.26 5.91 16.84
CA GLU A 331 12.44 6.39 17.56
C GLU A 331 12.27 6.33 19.09
N GLY A 332 11.11 5.92 19.60
CA GLY A 332 10.81 5.89 21.03
C GLY A 332 10.67 7.29 21.67
N LYS A 333 10.42 8.33 20.88
CA LYS A 333 10.25 9.72 21.33
C LYS A 333 8.81 10.04 21.78
N LEU A 334 7.82 9.21 21.46
CA LEU A 334 6.45 9.34 21.99
C LEU A 334 6.35 8.70 23.38
N LEU A 335 6.80 9.40 24.42
CA LEU A 335 6.79 8.90 25.78
C LEU A 335 5.42 9.11 26.45
N PRO A 336 4.97 8.21 27.34
CA PRO A 336 3.72 8.39 28.08
C PRO A 336 3.64 9.74 28.80
N ASN A 337 2.45 10.34 28.76
CA ASN A 337 2.10 11.67 29.26
C ASN A 337 2.76 12.84 28.51
N ASN A 338 3.47 12.59 27.40
CA ASN A 338 3.94 13.71 26.59
C ASN A 338 2.76 14.50 26.04
N LYS A 339 2.83 15.82 26.16
CA LYS A 339 1.87 16.76 25.58
C LYS A 339 2.38 17.24 24.25
N ILE A 340 1.62 16.92 23.20
CA ILE A 340 1.92 17.25 21.82
C ILE A 340 0.87 18.22 21.30
N VAL A 341 1.34 19.27 20.62
CA VAL A 341 0.49 20.20 19.87
C VAL A 341 0.86 20.12 18.40
N THR A 342 -0.15 20.07 17.53
CA THR A 342 0.06 20.13 16.09
C THR A 342 -0.57 21.38 15.50
N ALA A 343 -0.08 21.77 14.33
CA ALA A 343 -0.67 22.85 13.55
C ALA A 343 -0.41 22.62 12.06
N VAL A 344 -1.44 22.80 11.25
CA VAL A 344 -1.42 22.60 9.80
C VAL A 344 -2.08 23.80 9.12
N CYS A 345 -1.62 24.14 7.92
CA CYS A 345 -2.22 25.15 7.05
C CYS A 345 -1.80 24.88 5.60
N GLY A 346 -2.69 25.03 4.63
CA GLY A 346 -2.31 24.87 3.22
C GLY A 346 -3.42 25.17 2.22
N LEU A 347 -3.51 24.33 1.18
CA LEU A 347 -4.45 24.49 0.05
C LEU A 347 -5.90 24.59 0.56
N GLY A 348 -6.71 25.37 -0.16
CA GLY A 348 -8.08 25.69 0.25
C GLY A 348 -8.18 26.77 1.33
N GLY A 349 -7.03 27.30 1.80
CA GLY A 349 -7.01 28.14 3.00
C GLY A 349 -7.35 27.37 4.27
N GLU A 350 -7.40 26.04 4.18
CA GLU A 350 -7.67 25.18 5.32
C GLU A 350 -6.53 25.32 6.33
N TYR A 351 -6.86 25.35 7.61
CA TYR A 351 -5.90 25.32 8.69
C TYR A 351 -6.50 24.77 9.98
N GLY A 352 -5.66 24.28 10.87
CA GLY A 352 -6.13 23.60 12.06
C GLY A 352 -5.02 22.90 12.81
N GLY A 353 -5.38 22.06 13.76
CA GLY A 353 -4.44 21.26 14.51
C GLY A 353 -5.16 20.48 15.61
N PHE A 354 -4.39 19.76 16.41
CA PHE A 354 -4.93 19.04 17.55
C PHE A 354 -3.95 19.01 18.72
N THR A 355 -4.50 18.68 19.88
CA THR A 355 -3.75 18.41 21.11
C THR A 355 -3.81 16.93 21.42
N TYR A 356 -2.67 16.36 21.82
CA TYR A 356 -2.54 14.94 22.10
C TYR A 356 -1.70 14.73 23.35
N GLU A 357 -2.26 14.03 24.34
CA GLU A 357 -1.52 13.52 25.49
C GLU A 357 -1.24 12.04 25.28
N VAL A 358 0.03 11.67 25.12
CA VAL A 358 0.43 10.29 24.79
C VAL A 358 -0.01 9.34 25.92
N PRO A 359 -0.88 8.36 25.65
CA PRO A 359 -1.38 7.48 26.69
C PRO A 359 -0.31 6.49 27.14
N LYS A 360 -0.46 5.97 28.36
CA LYS A 360 0.35 4.85 28.85
C LYS A 360 -0.23 3.53 28.33
N LEU A 361 0.21 3.12 27.14
CA LEU A 361 -0.24 1.87 26.51
C LEU A 361 0.42 0.64 27.13
N LYS A 362 -0.35 -0.43 27.30
CA LYS A 362 0.21 -1.77 27.51
C LYS A 362 0.61 -2.33 26.16
N GLN A 363 1.78 -2.96 26.06
CA GLN A 363 2.15 -3.68 24.85
C GLN A 363 1.15 -4.81 24.61
N ASN A 364 0.43 -4.74 23.49
CA ASN A 364 -0.38 -5.86 23.04
C ASN A 364 0.54 -6.93 22.48
N LYS A 365 0.38 -8.17 22.96
CA LYS A 365 1.07 -9.30 22.33
C LYS A 365 0.48 -9.50 20.93
N PRO A 366 1.33 -9.78 19.92
CA PRO A 366 0.84 -10.15 18.60
C PRO A 366 -0.15 -11.31 18.72
N LYS A 367 -1.32 -11.16 18.10
CA LYS A 367 -2.31 -12.23 17.98
C LYS A 367 -2.28 -12.69 16.53
N PRO A 368 -2.07 -13.98 16.24
CA PRO A 368 -2.13 -14.49 14.88
C PRO A 368 -3.51 -14.21 14.27
N ILE A 369 -3.55 -13.43 13.20
CA ILE A 369 -4.77 -13.18 12.43
C ILE A 369 -5.02 -14.41 11.55
N LYS A 370 -6.15 -15.10 11.77
CA LYS A 370 -6.54 -16.33 11.05
C LYS A 370 -7.80 -16.08 10.21
N PRO A 371 -7.69 -15.36 9.08
CA PRO A 371 -8.85 -14.91 8.32
C PRO A 371 -9.61 -16.07 7.64
N LEU A 372 -9.02 -17.26 7.57
CA LEU A 372 -9.61 -18.45 6.94
C LEU A 372 -9.96 -19.53 7.96
N LYS A 373 -10.04 -19.19 9.25
CA LYS A 373 -10.41 -20.16 10.30
C LYS A 373 -11.77 -20.78 9.99
N GLY A 374 -11.82 -22.11 9.97
CA GLY A 374 -13.05 -22.87 9.71
C GLY A 374 -13.42 -22.99 8.23
N LYS A 375 -12.59 -22.49 7.33
CA LYS A 375 -12.73 -22.67 5.87
C LYS A 375 -11.98 -23.92 5.40
N THR A 376 -12.43 -24.54 4.32
CA THR A 376 -11.81 -25.73 3.74
C THR A 376 -11.40 -25.50 2.28
N ALA A 377 -10.17 -25.88 1.92
CA ALA A 377 -9.62 -25.75 0.58
C ALA A 377 -9.18 -27.10 -0.02
N LEU A 378 -9.59 -27.37 -1.25
CA LEU A 378 -9.02 -28.43 -2.09
C LEU A 378 -7.88 -27.87 -2.96
N ILE A 379 -6.71 -28.51 -2.89
CA ILE A 379 -5.54 -28.14 -3.70
C ILE A 379 -5.11 -29.32 -4.56
N THR A 380 -5.08 -29.13 -5.88
CA THR A 380 -4.47 -30.10 -6.81
C THR A 380 -3.03 -29.74 -7.12
N GLY A 381 -2.17 -30.74 -7.25
CA GLY A 381 -0.73 -30.55 -7.35
C GLY A 381 -0.10 -30.09 -6.04
N ALA A 382 -0.66 -30.47 -4.89
CA ALA A 382 -0.26 -29.99 -3.57
C ALA A 382 1.21 -30.29 -3.22
N THR A 383 1.77 -31.38 -3.74
CA THR A 383 3.19 -31.73 -3.54
C THR A 383 4.13 -31.04 -4.52
N GLY A 384 3.62 -30.20 -5.43
CA GLY A 384 4.42 -29.36 -6.32
C GLY A 384 5.10 -28.20 -5.60
N GLY A 385 6.05 -27.53 -6.27
CA GLY A 385 6.80 -26.41 -5.69
C GLY A 385 5.90 -25.26 -5.22
N LEU A 386 4.97 -24.82 -6.09
CA LEU A 386 4.00 -23.78 -5.75
C LEU A 386 2.85 -24.31 -4.86
N GLY A 387 2.31 -25.49 -5.19
CA GLY A 387 1.19 -26.10 -4.45
C GLY A 387 1.50 -26.28 -2.97
N SER A 388 2.70 -26.73 -2.62
CA SER A 388 3.11 -26.93 -1.23
C SER A 388 3.21 -25.62 -0.44
N GLN A 389 3.67 -24.54 -1.08
CA GLN A 389 3.69 -23.20 -0.47
C GLN A 389 2.29 -22.63 -0.28
N ILE A 390 1.39 -22.86 -1.25
CA ILE A 390 -0.03 -22.49 -1.10
C ILE A 390 -0.65 -23.23 0.09
N SER A 391 -0.39 -24.53 0.25
CA SER A 391 -0.87 -25.32 1.40
C SER A 391 -0.36 -24.78 2.74
N HIS A 392 0.93 -24.41 2.83
CA HIS A 392 1.49 -23.79 4.04
C HIS A 392 0.79 -22.47 4.38
N ASN A 393 0.62 -21.59 3.40
CA ASN A 393 0.04 -20.27 3.62
C ASN A 393 -1.47 -20.35 3.95
N LEU A 394 -2.19 -21.35 3.44
CA LEU A 394 -3.58 -21.61 3.82
C LEU A 394 -3.69 -22.12 5.26
N ALA A 395 -2.86 -23.09 5.65
CA ALA A 395 -2.84 -23.63 7.01
C ALA A 395 -2.47 -22.57 8.06
N GLU A 396 -1.48 -21.73 7.76
CA GLU A 396 -1.09 -20.60 8.62
C GLU A 396 -2.26 -19.64 8.88
N LYS A 397 -3.10 -19.40 7.86
CA LYS A 397 -4.31 -18.56 7.96
C LYS A 397 -5.53 -19.28 8.54
N GLY A 398 -5.38 -20.54 8.97
CA GLY A 398 -6.39 -21.34 9.66
C GLY A 398 -7.32 -22.17 8.77
N CYS A 399 -6.97 -22.39 7.49
CA CYS A 399 -7.80 -23.15 6.56
C CYS A 399 -7.50 -24.66 6.64
N ASN A 400 -8.55 -25.48 6.73
CA ASN A 400 -8.48 -26.93 6.57
C ASN A 400 -8.18 -27.31 5.13
N LEU A 401 -7.48 -28.43 4.92
CA LEU A 401 -6.87 -28.76 3.64
C LEU A 401 -7.21 -30.16 3.16
N ILE A 402 -7.61 -30.24 1.89
CA ILE A 402 -7.68 -31.48 1.12
C ILE A 402 -6.58 -31.40 0.05
N LEU A 403 -5.55 -32.23 0.18
CA LEU A 403 -4.35 -32.17 -0.65
C LEU A 403 -4.33 -33.33 -1.64
N GLN A 404 -4.54 -33.02 -2.92
CA GLN A 404 -4.36 -34.00 -3.98
C GLN A 404 -2.89 -34.09 -4.42
N TYR A 405 -2.42 -35.32 -4.60
CA TYR A 405 -1.11 -35.64 -5.18
C TYR A 405 -1.19 -36.80 -6.18
N ASN A 406 -0.21 -36.90 -7.11
CA ASN A 406 -0.23 -37.91 -8.17
C ASN A 406 0.24 -39.29 -7.70
N SER A 407 1.49 -39.40 -7.25
CA SER A 407 2.13 -40.71 -6.97
C SER A 407 3.13 -40.73 -5.82
N ASN A 408 3.78 -39.61 -5.49
CA ASN A 408 4.79 -39.56 -4.43
C ASN A 408 4.15 -39.40 -3.04
N GLN A 409 3.75 -40.53 -2.44
CA GLN A 409 3.13 -40.58 -1.12
C GLN A 409 4.05 -40.06 -0.01
N ALA A 410 5.35 -40.40 -0.04
CA ALA A 410 6.30 -39.94 0.97
C ALA A 410 6.36 -38.41 1.07
N LYS A 411 6.35 -37.71 -0.08
CA LYS A 411 6.32 -36.25 -0.12
C LYS A 411 4.99 -35.67 0.38
N ALA A 412 3.87 -36.35 0.13
CA ALA A 412 2.56 -35.93 0.62
C ALA A 412 2.45 -36.06 2.14
N GLU A 413 2.93 -37.18 2.71
CA GLU A 413 2.98 -37.39 4.16
C GLU A 413 3.94 -36.42 4.84
N GLN A 414 5.09 -36.11 4.22
CA GLN A 414 5.98 -35.07 4.71
C GLN A 414 5.28 -33.71 4.79
N LEU A 415 4.61 -33.29 3.72
CA LEU A 415 3.86 -32.03 3.70
C LEU A 415 2.78 -32.04 4.80
N LYS A 416 2.03 -33.13 4.97
CA LYS A 416 1.04 -33.28 6.04
C LYS A 416 1.69 -33.10 7.43
N ALA A 417 2.84 -33.72 7.67
CA ALA A 417 3.57 -33.59 8.92
C ALA A 417 4.07 -32.15 9.17
N GLU A 418 4.55 -31.45 8.13
CA GLU A 418 4.96 -30.04 8.21
C GLU A 418 3.79 -29.12 8.58
N LEU A 419 2.59 -29.43 8.09
CA LEU A 419 1.37 -28.68 8.34
C LEU A 419 0.74 -28.96 9.70
N ALA A 420 1.08 -30.08 10.36
CA ALA A 420 0.53 -30.47 11.67
C ALA A 420 0.86 -29.48 12.81
N LYS A 421 1.84 -28.58 12.59
CA LYS A 421 2.12 -27.46 13.52
C LYS A 421 1.03 -26.39 13.54
N PHE A 422 0.18 -26.37 12.52
CA PHE A 422 -0.97 -25.50 12.43
C PHE A 422 -2.21 -26.25 12.95
N ASP A 423 -3.06 -25.52 13.66
CA ASP A 423 -4.32 -26.02 14.22
C ASP A 423 -5.39 -26.13 13.11
N VAL A 424 -5.19 -27.06 12.17
CA VAL A 424 -6.05 -27.31 10.99
C VAL A 424 -6.09 -28.80 10.65
N GLU A 425 -7.16 -29.22 9.99
CA GLU A 425 -7.31 -30.59 9.48
C GLU A 425 -6.67 -30.74 8.09
N VAL A 426 -5.99 -31.88 7.86
CA VAL A 426 -5.32 -32.17 6.59
C VAL A 426 -5.61 -33.59 6.11
N THR A 427 -6.29 -33.69 4.97
CA THR A 427 -6.63 -34.94 4.27
C THR A 427 -5.81 -35.07 2.99
N LEU A 428 -5.32 -36.28 2.71
CA LEU A 428 -4.53 -36.57 1.50
C LEU A 428 -5.36 -37.41 0.53
N ILE A 429 -5.33 -37.05 -0.76
CA ILE A 429 -5.98 -37.81 -1.84
C ILE A 429 -4.94 -38.16 -2.90
N GLN A 430 -4.67 -39.45 -3.08
CA GLN A 430 -3.84 -39.93 -4.18
C GLN A 430 -4.67 -40.09 -5.45
N ALA A 431 -4.46 -39.22 -6.43
CA ALA A 431 -5.19 -39.27 -7.69
C ALA A 431 -4.26 -38.82 -8.84
N ASN A 432 -3.87 -39.72 -9.74
CA ASN A 432 -3.02 -39.31 -10.86
C ASN A 432 -3.83 -38.49 -11.88
N PHE A 433 -3.53 -37.18 -11.97
CA PHE A 433 -4.19 -36.25 -12.88
C PHE A 433 -3.94 -36.53 -14.37
N GLU A 434 -3.13 -37.50 -14.73
CA GLU A 434 -3.03 -38.03 -16.09
C GLU A 434 -4.15 -39.05 -16.41
N SER A 435 -4.91 -39.50 -15.42
CA SER A 435 -6.06 -40.41 -15.57
C SER A 435 -7.39 -39.67 -15.41
N VAL A 436 -8.41 -40.06 -16.17
CA VAL A 436 -9.78 -39.52 -16.00
C VAL A 436 -10.41 -40.04 -14.71
N SER A 437 -10.01 -41.23 -14.24
CA SER A 437 -10.50 -41.81 -12.98
C SER A 437 -10.15 -40.97 -11.74
N ALA A 438 -9.13 -40.11 -11.84
CA ALA A 438 -8.77 -39.19 -10.77
C ALA A 438 -9.91 -38.24 -10.42
N ILE A 439 -10.72 -37.83 -11.40
CA ILE A 439 -11.82 -36.90 -11.21
C ILE A 439 -12.92 -37.53 -10.34
N GLU A 440 -13.30 -38.78 -10.67
CA GLU A 440 -14.28 -39.55 -9.88
C GLU A 440 -13.77 -39.79 -8.46
N LEU A 441 -12.51 -40.19 -8.32
CA LEU A 441 -11.91 -40.45 -7.02
C LEU A 441 -11.93 -39.19 -6.14
N ILE A 442 -11.43 -38.06 -6.65
CA ILE A 442 -11.43 -36.80 -5.89
C ILE A 442 -12.86 -36.37 -5.55
N HIS A 443 -13.79 -36.43 -6.50
CA HIS A 443 -15.18 -36.05 -6.25
C HIS A 443 -15.84 -36.89 -5.15
N ASN A 444 -15.52 -38.18 -5.07
CA ASN A 444 -16.08 -39.09 -4.08
C ASN A 444 -15.44 -38.91 -2.70
N GLU A 445 -14.13 -38.67 -2.65
CA GLU A 445 -13.37 -38.43 -1.41
C GLU A 445 -13.64 -37.04 -0.81
N VAL A 446 -13.97 -36.04 -1.65
CA VAL A 446 -14.45 -34.73 -1.17
C VAL A 446 -15.91 -34.89 -0.75
N THR A 447 -16.15 -35.41 0.46
CA THR A 447 -17.49 -35.71 0.96
C THR A 447 -18.25 -34.47 1.42
N GLU A 448 -17.54 -33.45 1.88
CA GLU A 448 -18.10 -32.19 2.37
C GLU A 448 -17.95 -31.06 1.36
N ASP A 449 -18.72 -29.99 1.56
CA ASP A 449 -18.56 -28.76 0.81
C ASP A 449 -17.22 -28.09 1.16
N ILE A 450 -16.60 -27.50 0.15
CA ILE A 450 -15.36 -26.74 0.26
C ILE A 450 -15.61 -25.27 -0.04
N ASP A 451 -14.87 -24.38 0.62
CA ASP A 451 -14.92 -22.95 0.31
C ASP A 451 -14.10 -22.63 -0.92
N PHE A 452 -12.93 -23.28 -1.05
CA PHE A 452 -11.94 -22.97 -2.07
C PHE A 452 -11.52 -24.19 -2.88
N PHE A 453 -11.42 -24.02 -4.19
CA PHE A 453 -10.72 -24.96 -5.07
C PHE A 453 -9.55 -24.27 -5.76
N VAL A 454 -8.32 -24.75 -5.53
CA VAL A 454 -7.09 -24.22 -6.14
C VAL A 454 -6.46 -25.29 -7.04
N HIS A 455 -6.44 -25.02 -8.34
CA HIS A 455 -5.79 -25.89 -9.31
C HIS A 455 -4.37 -25.44 -9.64
N ALA A 456 -3.37 -26.11 -9.06
CA ALA A 456 -1.94 -25.81 -9.24
C ALA A 456 -1.14 -26.91 -9.97
N SER A 457 -1.77 -28.03 -10.34
CA SER A 457 -1.12 -29.09 -11.12
C SER A 457 -0.86 -28.62 -12.56
N ALA A 458 0.34 -28.88 -13.08
CA ALA A 458 0.67 -28.57 -14.47
C ALA A 458 1.90 -29.34 -14.98
N ILE A 459 1.94 -29.60 -16.30
CA ILE A 459 3.09 -30.15 -17.02
C ILE A 459 3.47 -29.28 -18.22
N THR A 460 4.77 -29.17 -18.50
CA THR A 460 5.31 -28.34 -19.60
C THR A 460 5.39 -29.05 -20.95
N GLY A 461 5.20 -30.38 -20.98
CA GLY A 461 5.73 -31.21 -22.04
C GLY A 461 7.27 -31.22 -22.05
N ASN A 462 7.85 -31.60 -23.19
CA ASN A 462 9.28 -31.76 -23.41
C ASN A 462 9.99 -30.50 -23.95
N LEU A 463 9.24 -29.42 -24.16
CA LEU A 463 9.73 -28.14 -24.71
C LEU A 463 10.38 -28.28 -26.11
N LEU A 464 9.84 -29.18 -26.94
CA LEU A 464 10.37 -29.55 -28.25
C LEU A 464 10.06 -28.52 -29.35
N ARG A 465 10.86 -28.51 -30.41
CA ARG A 465 10.58 -27.68 -31.59
C ARG A 465 9.25 -28.10 -32.21
N ALA A 466 8.60 -27.18 -32.92
CA ALA A 466 7.29 -27.43 -33.52
C ALA A 466 7.26 -28.67 -34.44
N SER A 467 8.36 -28.98 -35.12
CA SER A 467 8.52 -30.17 -35.97
C SER A 467 8.64 -31.50 -35.21
N GLU A 468 8.89 -31.46 -33.90
CA GLU A 468 9.20 -32.61 -33.03
C GLU A 468 8.09 -32.88 -32.00
N VAL A 469 7.13 -31.96 -31.85
CA VAL A 469 5.99 -32.13 -30.93
C VAL A 469 5.07 -33.22 -31.46
N THR A 470 4.84 -34.25 -30.65
CA THR A 470 3.94 -35.36 -30.99
C THR A 470 2.49 -35.06 -30.60
N PRO A 471 1.49 -35.61 -31.32
CA PRO A 471 0.09 -35.54 -30.91
C PRO A 471 -0.16 -36.10 -29.50
N GLU A 472 0.59 -37.13 -29.10
CA GLU A 472 0.48 -37.78 -27.79
C GLU A 472 0.92 -36.85 -26.66
N GLU A 473 2.03 -36.12 -26.85
CA GLU A 473 2.50 -35.12 -25.90
C GLU A 473 1.47 -33.99 -25.73
N MET A 474 0.89 -33.51 -26.84
CA MET A 474 -0.17 -32.49 -26.79
C MET A 474 -1.40 -32.98 -26.05
N LYS A 475 -1.87 -34.21 -26.33
CA LYS A 475 -3.01 -34.81 -25.64
C LYS A 475 -2.76 -34.97 -24.14
N LEU A 476 -1.55 -35.36 -23.74
CA LEU A 476 -1.20 -35.49 -22.33
C LEU A 476 -1.22 -34.13 -21.63
N ALA A 477 -0.63 -33.10 -22.25
CA ALA A 477 -0.65 -31.74 -21.71
C ALA A 477 -2.07 -31.17 -21.62
N ASP A 478 -2.89 -31.34 -22.65
CA ASP A 478 -4.30 -30.97 -22.62
C ASP A 478 -5.04 -31.68 -21.49
N LYS A 479 -4.80 -32.98 -21.30
CA LYS A 479 -5.46 -33.76 -20.26
C LYS A 479 -5.15 -33.24 -18.86
N VAL A 480 -3.88 -33.00 -18.55
CA VAL A 480 -3.43 -32.58 -17.22
C VAL A 480 -3.70 -31.10 -16.95
N ASN A 481 -3.44 -30.22 -17.93
CA ASN A 481 -3.50 -28.77 -17.74
C ASN A 481 -4.88 -28.19 -18.05
N PHE A 482 -5.75 -28.90 -18.78
CA PHE A 482 -7.03 -28.38 -19.24
C PHE A 482 -8.23 -29.31 -18.97
N ASN A 483 -8.30 -30.50 -19.58
CA ASN A 483 -9.51 -31.33 -19.52
C ASN A 483 -9.85 -31.74 -18.08
N ASN A 484 -8.95 -32.44 -17.41
CA ASN A 484 -9.19 -32.95 -16.06
C ASN A 484 -9.46 -31.84 -15.02
N PRO A 485 -8.74 -30.70 -14.99
CA PRO A 485 -9.06 -29.67 -14.01
C PRO A 485 -10.38 -28.96 -14.28
N MET A 486 -10.77 -28.77 -15.54
CA MET A 486 -12.07 -28.18 -15.87
C MET A 486 -13.21 -29.14 -15.54
N ASP A 487 -13.07 -30.41 -15.92
CA ASP A 487 -14.05 -31.45 -15.62
C ASP A 487 -14.22 -31.63 -14.10
N LEU A 488 -13.12 -31.60 -13.32
CA LEU A 488 -13.17 -31.61 -11.86
C LEU A 488 -13.89 -30.38 -11.30
N ALA A 489 -13.60 -29.17 -11.81
CA ALA A 489 -14.27 -27.95 -11.37
C ALA A 489 -15.79 -28.01 -11.61
N VAL A 490 -16.20 -28.48 -12.80
CA VAL A 490 -17.61 -28.68 -13.16
C VAL A 490 -18.27 -29.73 -12.26
N LYS A 491 -17.58 -30.83 -11.97
CA LYS A 491 -18.12 -31.91 -11.13
C LYS A 491 -18.24 -31.50 -9.66
N LEU A 492 -17.30 -30.70 -9.16
CA LEU A 492 -17.32 -30.13 -7.81
C LEU A 492 -18.19 -28.86 -7.70
N TYR A 493 -18.79 -28.38 -8.80
CA TYR A 493 -19.55 -27.12 -8.83
C TYR A 493 -20.63 -27.00 -7.74
N ASN A 494 -21.26 -28.10 -7.35
CA ASN A 494 -22.28 -28.10 -6.29
C ASN A 494 -21.70 -28.16 -4.87
N LYS A 495 -20.40 -28.45 -4.73
CA LYS A 495 -19.67 -28.55 -3.46
C LYS A 495 -18.79 -27.33 -3.17
N ILE A 496 -18.60 -26.42 -4.13
CA ILE A 496 -17.76 -25.21 -3.97
C ILE A 496 -18.64 -24.04 -3.53
N LYS A 497 -18.24 -23.32 -2.47
CA LYS A 497 -19.00 -22.19 -1.91
C LYS A 497 -18.51 -20.82 -2.36
N ASP A 498 -17.19 -20.56 -2.31
CA ASP A 498 -16.69 -19.19 -2.40
C ASP A 498 -15.85 -18.91 -3.65
N CYS A 499 -14.76 -19.66 -3.89
CA CYS A 499 -13.81 -19.31 -4.93
C CYS A 499 -13.09 -20.49 -5.60
N VAL A 500 -12.92 -20.40 -6.92
CA VAL A 500 -12.06 -21.28 -7.71
C VAL A 500 -10.90 -20.49 -8.28
N ILE A 501 -9.67 -20.99 -8.11
CA ILE A 501 -8.47 -20.44 -8.74
C ILE A 501 -7.87 -21.47 -9.69
N PHE A 502 -7.76 -21.11 -10.96
CA PHE A 502 -6.95 -21.81 -11.94
C PHE A 502 -5.60 -21.13 -12.08
N ILE A 503 -4.50 -21.85 -11.85
CA ILE A 503 -3.16 -21.33 -12.07
C ILE A 503 -2.84 -21.36 -13.56
N GLY A 504 -2.80 -20.16 -14.15
CA GLY A 504 -2.37 -19.90 -15.52
C GLY A 504 -0.86 -19.73 -15.64
N SER A 505 -0.41 -19.09 -16.73
CA SER A 505 1.02 -18.85 -16.95
C SER A 505 1.25 -17.61 -17.77
N VAL A 506 2.26 -16.82 -17.42
CA VAL A 506 2.69 -15.70 -18.26
C VAL A 506 3.20 -16.13 -19.63
N ALA A 507 3.55 -17.41 -19.83
CA ALA A 507 3.94 -17.94 -21.13
C ALA A 507 2.83 -17.75 -22.20
N GLU A 508 1.59 -17.50 -21.79
CA GLU A 508 0.50 -17.09 -22.68
C GLU A 508 0.78 -15.73 -23.36
N ASP A 509 1.51 -14.84 -22.70
CA ASP A 509 1.92 -13.52 -23.22
C ASP A 509 3.40 -13.48 -23.63
N ALA A 510 4.22 -14.41 -23.12
CA ALA A 510 5.66 -14.53 -23.33
C ALA A 510 6.06 -15.87 -23.98
N MET A 511 5.56 -16.10 -25.20
CA MET A 511 5.81 -17.35 -25.93
C MET A 511 7.26 -17.44 -26.42
N PHE A 512 7.80 -18.67 -26.44
CA PHE A 512 9.12 -18.96 -27.01
C PHE A 512 9.11 -20.28 -27.77
N SER A 513 10.10 -20.50 -28.65
CA SER A 513 10.22 -21.77 -29.38
C SER A 513 10.36 -22.94 -28.39
N GLY A 514 9.49 -23.94 -28.50
CA GLY A 514 9.39 -25.03 -27.53
C GLY A 514 8.15 -24.98 -26.64
N SER A 515 7.53 -23.81 -26.47
CA SER A 515 6.45 -23.63 -25.49
C SER A 515 5.05 -24.01 -26.02
N SER A 516 4.92 -24.49 -27.26
CA SER A 516 3.61 -24.66 -27.92
C SER A 516 2.68 -25.59 -27.15
N THR A 517 3.14 -26.78 -26.78
CA THR A 517 2.40 -27.78 -25.99
C THR A 517 1.84 -27.16 -24.70
N TYR A 518 2.70 -26.48 -23.94
CA TYR A 518 2.32 -25.89 -22.66
C TYR A 518 1.34 -24.73 -22.84
N VAL A 519 1.68 -23.78 -23.72
CA VAL A 519 0.88 -22.57 -23.94
C VAL A 519 -0.49 -22.90 -24.55
N SER A 520 -0.57 -23.86 -25.48
CA SER A 520 -1.87 -24.26 -26.05
C SER A 520 -2.80 -24.82 -24.99
N SER A 521 -2.28 -25.68 -24.10
CA SER A 521 -3.08 -26.27 -23.03
C SER A 521 -3.53 -25.23 -21.99
N LYS A 522 -2.67 -24.26 -21.63
CA LYS A 522 -3.03 -23.16 -20.71
C LYS A 522 -4.04 -22.20 -21.32
N ARG A 523 -3.90 -21.82 -22.60
CA ARG A 523 -4.91 -20.97 -23.27
C ARG A 523 -6.27 -21.65 -23.40
N LYS A 524 -6.31 -22.98 -23.58
CA LYS A 524 -7.58 -23.74 -23.51
C LYS A 524 -8.20 -23.65 -22.13
N LEU A 525 -7.42 -23.86 -21.06
CA LEU A 525 -7.90 -23.70 -19.69
C LEU A 525 -8.42 -22.29 -19.44
N HIS A 526 -7.69 -21.25 -19.87
CA HIS A 526 -8.09 -19.85 -19.74
C HIS A 526 -9.44 -19.59 -20.42
N ALA A 527 -9.58 -19.98 -21.69
CA ALA A 527 -10.82 -19.81 -22.44
C ALA A 527 -12.01 -20.52 -21.77
N SER A 528 -11.80 -21.76 -21.30
CA SER A 528 -12.86 -22.51 -20.60
C SER A 528 -13.14 -21.97 -19.19
N ALA A 529 -12.17 -21.35 -18.52
CA ALA A 529 -12.38 -20.68 -17.24
C ALA A 529 -13.36 -19.51 -17.39
N VAL A 530 -13.40 -18.82 -18.53
CA VAL A 530 -14.42 -17.79 -18.82
C VAL A 530 -15.83 -18.40 -18.83
N SER A 531 -16.02 -19.52 -19.51
CA SER A 531 -17.31 -20.22 -19.53
C SER A 531 -17.71 -20.73 -18.14
N PHE A 532 -16.77 -21.32 -17.40
CA PHE A 532 -17.00 -21.74 -16.02
C PHE A 532 -17.37 -20.57 -15.12
N ALA A 533 -16.66 -19.43 -15.21
CA ALA A 533 -16.92 -18.24 -14.41
C ALA A 533 -18.35 -17.71 -14.59
N ASN A 534 -18.85 -17.66 -15.83
CA ASN A 534 -20.22 -17.24 -16.11
C ASN A 534 -21.28 -18.17 -15.47
N MET A 535 -21.00 -19.48 -15.39
CA MET A 535 -21.85 -20.44 -14.69
C MET A 535 -21.72 -20.28 -13.18
N ALA A 536 -20.49 -20.22 -12.67
CA ALA A 536 -20.13 -20.17 -11.26
C ALA A 536 -20.66 -18.92 -10.55
N ASN A 537 -20.59 -17.77 -11.22
CA ASN A 537 -21.04 -16.48 -10.69
C ASN A 537 -22.54 -16.47 -10.35
N LYS A 538 -23.37 -17.29 -11.02
CA LYS A 538 -24.81 -17.42 -10.72
C LYS A 538 -25.08 -17.97 -9.31
N LYS A 539 -24.09 -18.63 -8.70
CA LYS A 539 -24.11 -19.08 -7.29
C LYS A 539 -23.26 -18.21 -6.36
N GLY A 540 -22.71 -17.11 -6.85
CA GLY A 540 -21.77 -16.27 -6.09
C GLY A 540 -20.34 -16.82 -6.02
N ILE A 541 -20.02 -17.90 -6.75
CA ILE A 541 -18.67 -18.49 -6.75
C ILE A 541 -17.77 -17.66 -7.67
N ARG A 542 -16.75 -17.04 -7.09
CA ARG A 542 -15.75 -16.28 -7.85
C ARG A 542 -14.78 -17.21 -8.55
N THR A 543 -14.55 -16.98 -9.84
CA THR A 543 -13.52 -17.70 -10.59
C THR A 543 -12.36 -16.77 -10.90
N ILE A 544 -11.15 -17.19 -10.55
CA ILE A 544 -9.91 -16.46 -10.79
C ILE A 544 -9.03 -17.28 -11.72
N TYR A 545 -8.57 -16.66 -12.81
CA TYR A 545 -7.46 -17.17 -13.59
C TYR A 545 -6.19 -16.39 -13.22
N TYR A 546 -5.24 -17.08 -12.61
CA TYR A 546 -4.07 -16.44 -11.99
C TYR A 546 -2.83 -16.65 -12.87
N MET A 547 -2.45 -15.62 -13.61
CA MET A 547 -1.29 -15.61 -14.50
C MET A 547 -0.03 -15.20 -13.74
N ILE A 548 0.90 -16.15 -13.60
CA ILE A 548 2.14 -16.00 -12.83
C ILE A 548 3.31 -15.77 -13.78
N GLY A 549 4.15 -14.78 -13.43
CA GLY A 549 5.48 -14.56 -13.99
C GLY A 549 6.45 -15.72 -13.77
N LEU A 550 7.71 -15.55 -14.20
CA LEU A 550 8.74 -16.55 -13.93
C LEU A 550 9.10 -16.56 -12.44
N LEU A 551 8.97 -17.73 -11.81
CA LEU A 551 9.33 -17.96 -10.41
C LEU A 551 10.82 -18.28 -10.25
N ASP A 552 11.32 -18.20 -9.02
CA ASP A 552 12.67 -18.62 -8.62
C ASP A 552 12.87 -20.14 -8.53
N LYS A 553 11.79 -20.92 -8.61
CA LYS A 553 11.80 -22.39 -8.52
C LYS A 553 10.81 -23.03 -9.49
N GLY A 554 11.03 -24.30 -9.84
CA GLY A 554 10.04 -25.12 -10.53
C GLY A 554 10.21 -25.10 -12.05
N MET A 555 9.21 -24.63 -12.80
CA MET A 555 9.26 -24.72 -14.27
C MET A 555 10.38 -23.89 -14.91
N VAL A 556 10.89 -22.88 -14.20
CA VAL A 556 12.03 -22.05 -14.62
C VAL A 556 13.30 -22.89 -14.82
N ASP A 557 13.46 -23.99 -14.07
CA ASP A 557 14.64 -24.87 -14.10
C ASP A 557 14.76 -25.63 -15.43
N LYS A 558 13.67 -25.71 -16.20
CA LYS A 558 13.65 -26.29 -17.55
C LYS A 558 14.05 -25.30 -18.64
N LEU A 559 14.21 -24.02 -18.31
CA LEU A 559 14.54 -22.96 -19.26
C LEU A 559 16.01 -22.59 -19.15
N ASN A 560 16.67 -22.39 -20.29
CA ASN A 560 18.00 -21.80 -20.29
C ASN A 560 17.95 -20.29 -20.02
N LYS A 561 19.08 -19.68 -19.62
CA LYS A 561 19.16 -18.25 -19.27
C LYS A 561 18.65 -17.32 -20.38
N LYS A 562 18.90 -17.65 -21.66
CA LYS A 562 18.45 -16.83 -22.79
C LYS A 562 16.92 -16.85 -22.91
N GLN A 563 16.29 -18.01 -22.71
CA GLN A 563 14.83 -18.16 -22.68
C GLN A 563 14.23 -17.41 -21.49
N GLN A 564 14.83 -17.51 -20.30
CA GLN A 564 14.37 -16.80 -19.11
C GLN A 564 14.40 -15.28 -19.31
N VAL A 565 15.52 -14.73 -19.79
CA VAL A 565 15.67 -13.30 -20.05
C VAL A 565 14.70 -12.82 -21.14
N ALA A 566 14.55 -13.58 -22.22
CA ALA A 566 13.60 -13.23 -23.29
C ALA A 566 12.16 -13.17 -22.77
N ALA A 567 11.73 -14.17 -21.99
CA ALA A 567 10.40 -14.23 -21.43
C ALA A 567 10.14 -13.11 -20.41
N MET A 568 11.10 -12.83 -19.52
CA MET A 568 11.00 -11.72 -18.56
C MET A 568 10.91 -10.36 -19.27
N ASN A 569 11.73 -10.14 -20.30
CA ASN A 569 11.71 -8.89 -21.07
C ASN A 569 10.39 -8.68 -21.81
N SER A 570 9.76 -9.72 -22.36
CA SER A 570 8.49 -9.59 -23.09
C SER A 570 7.32 -9.13 -22.22
N ILE A 571 7.40 -9.31 -20.90
CA ILE A 571 6.36 -8.93 -19.93
C ILE A 571 6.79 -7.80 -18.99
N GLY A 572 8.01 -7.27 -19.15
CA GLY A 572 8.56 -6.25 -18.26
C GLY A 572 8.91 -6.74 -16.85
N GLN A 573 9.03 -8.05 -16.63
CA GLN A 573 9.41 -8.63 -15.35
C GLN A 573 10.89 -8.35 -15.08
N LYS A 574 11.19 -7.72 -13.94
CA LYS A 574 12.57 -7.27 -13.62
C LYS A 574 13.45 -8.35 -13.00
N SER A 575 12.87 -9.28 -12.26
CA SER A 575 13.57 -10.36 -11.56
C SER A 575 12.65 -11.56 -11.42
N LEU A 576 13.23 -12.75 -11.19
CA LEU A 576 12.45 -13.93 -10.80
C LEU A 576 11.63 -13.61 -9.53
N LEU A 577 10.40 -14.09 -9.50
CA LEU A 577 9.51 -13.91 -8.36
C LEU A 577 9.81 -14.98 -7.30
N ASN A 578 9.85 -14.57 -6.03
CA ASN A 578 9.94 -15.53 -4.93
C ASN A 578 8.65 -16.38 -4.87
N THR A 579 8.80 -17.70 -4.89
CA THR A 579 7.66 -18.63 -4.91
C THR A 579 6.76 -18.50 -3.67
N ALA A 580 7.31 -18.22 -2.48
CA ALA A 580 6.52 -18.09 -1.26
C ALA A 580 5.68 -16.81 -1.25
N ASP A 581 6.25 -15.70 -1.74
CA ASP A 581 5.52 -14.43 -1.87
C ASP A 581 4.36 -14.55 -2.87
N VAL A 582 4.57 -15.22 -4.00
CA VAL A 582 3.50 -15.50 -4.98
C VAL A 582 2.42 -16.39 -4.38
N ALA A 583 2.81 -17.44 -3.63
CA ALA A 583 1.85 -18.29 -2.94
C ALA A 583 1.00 -17.51 -1.93
N ASP A 584 1.57 -16.58 -1.16
CA ASP A 584 0.80 -15.72 -0.24
C ASP A 584 -0.17 -14.82 -1.01
N ARG A 585 0.25 -14.24 -2.14
CA ARG A 585 -0.64 -13.44 -3.00
C ARG A 585 -1.77 -14.26 -3.63
N ILE A 586 -1.53 -15.52 -4.01
CA ILE A 586 -2.57 -16.44 -4.48
C ILE A 586 -3.56 -16.73 -3.35
N VAL A 587 -3.09 -17.06 -2.15
CA VAL A 587 -3.96 -17.34 -0.99
C VAL A 587 -4.79 -16.11 -0.62
N ARG A 588 -4.19 -14.91 -0.58
CA ARG A 588 -4.91 -13.65 -0.37
C ARG A 588 -5.98 -13.41 -1.43
N SER A 589 -5.80 -13.90 -2.64
CA SER A 589 -6.77 -13.75 -3.73
C SER A 589 -8.07 -14.54 -3.51
N LEU A 590 -8.04 -15.55 -2.63
CA LEU A 590 -9.20 -16.32 -2.26
C LEU A 590 -10.21 -15.53 -1.45
N TYR A 591 -9.80 -14.49 -0.71
CA TYR A 591 -10.70 -13.77 0.20
C TYR A 591 -10.64 -12.24 0.08
N LEU A 592 -9.59 -11.67 -0.53
CA LEU A 592 -9.48 -10.22 -0.72
C LEU A 592 -9.90 -9.75 -2.13
N PRO A 593 -10.64 -8.64 -2.24
CA PRO A 593 -10.96 -8.01 -3.53
C PRO A 593 -9.72 -7.60 -4.34
N LYS A 594 -8.72 -7.00 -3.68
CA LYS A 594 -7.43 -6.62 -4.30
C LYS A 594 -6.27 -7.18 -3.49
N VAL A 595 -5.15 -7.45 -4.17
CA VAL A 595 -3.93 -7.98 -3.55
C VAL A 595 -2.75 -7.14 -3.98
N ILE A 596 -1.91 -6.77 -3.01
CA ILE A 596 -0.73 -5.95 -3.21
C ILE A 596 0.21 -6.62 -4.21
N GLY A 597 0.70 -5.87 -5.20
CA GLY A 597 1.60 -6.37 -6.23
C GLY A 597 0.95 -7.21 -7.33
N VAL A 598 -0.38 -7.31 -7.37
CA VAL A 598 -1.13 -8.08 -8.39
C VAL A 598 -2.02 -7.15 -9.18
N LYS A 599 -1.87 -7.14 -10.51
CA LYS A 599 -2.78 -6.44 -11.42
C LYS A 599 -4.08 -7.24 -11.55
N HIS A 600 -5.21 -6.54 -11.55
CA HIS A 600 -6.55 -7.13 -11.60
C HIS A 600 -7.25 -6.63 -12.88
N SER A 601 -7.74 -7.56 -13.71
CA SER A 601 -8.64 -7.29 -14.82
C SER A 601 -9.82 -8.28 -14.83
N ARG A 602 -10.82 -8.05 -15.69
CA ARG A 602 -11.96 -8.94 -15.88
C ARG A 602 -12.12 -9.32 -17.35
N GLU A 603 -12.50 -10.57 -17.58
CA GLU A 603 -12.88 -11.12 -18.88
C GLU A 603 -14.27 -11.74 -18.75
N GLY A 604 -15.31 -10.91 -18.93
CA GLY A 604 -16.66 -11.26 -18.47
C GLY A 604 -16.69 -11.42 -16.95
N GLU A 605 -17.21 -12.55 -16.46
CA GLU A 605 -17.24 -12.88 -15.03
C GLU A 605 -15.91 -13.42 -14.49
N LEU A 606 -14.96 -13.76 -15.37
CA LEU A 606 -13.65 -14.26 -14.95
C LEU A 606 -12.80 -13.11 -14.41
N ILE A 607 -12.27 -13.29 -13.21
CA ILE A 607 -11.26 -12.39 -12.65
C ILE A 607 -9.89 -12.87 -13.14
N VAL A 608 -9.16 -12.01 -13.85
CA VAL A 608 -7.79 -12.30 -14.29
C VAL A 608 -6.81 -11.57 -13.38
N ARG A 609 -5.94 -12.33 -12.71
CA ARG A 609 -4.88 -11.80 -11.85
C ARG A 609 -3.54 -11.98 -12.51
N ARG A 610 -2.74 -10.92 -12.53
CA ARG A 610 -1.44 -10.86 -13.20
C ARG A 610 -0.36 -10.50 -12.18
N ASP A 611 0.53 -11.44 -11.91
CA ASP A 611 1.61 -11.32 -10.92
C ASP A 611 2.98 -11.39 -11.62
N GLY A 612 3.82 -10.38 -11.38
CA GLY A 612 5.11 -10.21 -12.07
C GLY A 612 5.09 -9.35 -13.34
N PHE A 613 4.00 -8.60 -13.57
CA PHE A 613 3.78 -7.74 -14.73
C PHE A 613 4.02 -6.25 -14.46
#